data_AF-A0A351G2T8-F1
#
_entry.id   AF-A0A351G2T8-F1
#
_cell.length_a   1.000
_cell.length_b   1.000
_cell.length_c   1.000
_cell.angle_alpha   90.00
_cell.angle_beta   90.00
_cell.angle_gamma   90.00
#
_symmetry.space_group_name_H-M   'P 1'
#
loop_
_entity.id
_entity.type
_entity.pdbx_description
1 polymer ?
#
loop_
_entity_poly.entity_id
_entity_poly.type
_entity_poly.pdbx_seq_one_letter_code
_entity_poly.pdbx_strand_id
1 'polypeptide(L)' 'MFFASGGYALHGAYWHSNFGAQMSRGCVNMSMEDSLWLFRWTTPAFYLEEVNDPGGWEVRGNGTRVDVVES' A
#
# COMPACT_ATOMS: atom_id res chain seq x y z
N MET A 1 -0.05 -2.02 -1.36
CA MET A 1 -0.12 -3.18 -0.43
C MET A 1 -1.52 -3.79 -0.50
N PHE A 2 -1.66 -5.08 -0.81
CA PHE A 2 -2.95 -5.77 -0.85
C PHE A 2 -3.26 -6.45 0.48
N PHE A 3 -4.50 -6.37 0.96
CA PHE A 3 -4.88 -6.92 2.27
C PHE A 3 -6.13 -7.82 2.27
N ALA A 4 -6.81 -7.97 1.13
CA ALA A 4 -7.96 -8.86 1.02
C ALA A 4 -8.05 -9.49 -0.37
N SER A 5 -8.64 -10.69 -0.45
CA SER A 5 -8.72 -11.53 -1.65
C SER A 5 -9.43 -10.87 -2.84
N GLY A 6 -10.25 -9.85 -2.60
CA GLY A 6 -10.91 -9.04 -3.64
C GLY A 6 -10.00 -8.04 -4.35
N GLY A 7 -8.69 -8.03 -4.09
CA GLY A 7 -7.76 -7.06 -4.66
C GLY A 7 -7.80 -5.70 -3.98
N TYR A 8 -8.32 -5.63 -2.75
CA TYR A 8 -8.33 -4.40 -1.97
C TYR A 8 -6.93 -4.05 -1.48
N ALA A 9 -6.59 -2.77 -1.59
CA ALA A 9 -5.25 -2.28 -1.30
C ALA A 9 -5.24 -0.97 -0.52
N LEU A 10 -4.14 -0.77 0.19
CA LEU A 10 -3.67 0.50 0.72
C LEU A 10 -2.68 1.08 -0.29
N HIS A 11 -2.94 2.30 -0.78
CA HIS A 11 -2.07 3.00 -1.72
C HIS A 11 -2.21 4.53 -1.65
N GLY A 12 -1.15 5.23 -2.09
CA GLY A 12 -1.19 6.67 -2.32
C GLY A 12 -2.12 7.05 -3.47
N ALA A 13 -2.80 8.19 -3.34
CA ALA A 13 -3.66 8.74 -4.38
C ALA A 13 -3.21 10.17 -4.71
N TYR A 14 -2.38 10.33 -5.76
CA TYR A 14 -1.88 11.63 -6.19
C TYR A 14 -2.93 12.49 -6.91
N TRP A 15 -4.03 11.88 -7.36
CA TRP A 15 -5.03 12.48 -8.25
C TRP A 15 -6.17 13.20 -7.50
N HIS A 16 -6.22 13.12 -6.17
CA HIS A 16 -7.14 13.90 -5.34
C HIS A 16 -6.57 14.13 -3.93
N SER A 17 -7.14 15.10 -3.21
CA SER A 17 -6.86 15.38 -1.79
C SER A 17 -8.08 15.27 -0.88
N ASN A 18 -9.22 14.77 -1.40
CA ASN A 18 -10.49 14.64 -0.67
C ASN A 18 -10.50 13.45 0.31
N PHE A 19 -9.54 13.42 1.24
CA PHE A 19 -9.43 12.37 2.26
C PHE A 19 -10.51 12.56 3.36
N GLY A 20 -10.93 11.46 3.99
CA GLY A 20 -12.05 11.46 4.94
C GLY A 20 -13.44 11.37 4.30
N ALA A 21 -13.53 11.58 2.98
CA ALA A 21 -14.72 11.29 2.19
C ALA A 21 -14.46 10.08 1.27
N GLN A 22 -15.50 9.29 1.01
CA GLN A 22 -15.35 8.09 0.16
C GLN A 22 -15.02 8.50 -1.29
N MET A 23 -13.84 8.10 -1.76
CA MET A 23 -13.37 8.37 -3.11
C MET A 23 -12.53 7.20 -3.65
N SER A 24 -13.10 5.99 -3.63
CA SER A 24 -12.51 4.79 -4.22
C SER A 24 -13.61 3.77 -4.56
N ARG A 25 -13.25 2.65 -5.19
CA ARG A 25 -14.14 1.48 -5.38
C ARG A 25 -13.87 0.35 -4.37
N GLY A 26 -13.24 0.67 -3.24
CA GLY A 26 -12.97 -0.27 -2.15
C GLY A 26 -11.56 -0.22 -1.58
N CYS A 27 -10.58 0.31 -2.31
CA CYS A 27 -9.25 0.58 -1.75
C CYS A 27 -9.29 1.70 -0.71
N VAL A 28 -8.30 1.71 0.18
CA VAL A 28 -8.08 2.81 1.11
C VAL A 28 -7.03 3.74 0.51
N ASN A 29 -7.48 4.90 0.05
CA ASN A 29 -6.61 5.93 -0.52
C ASN A 29 -5.94 6.72 0.60
N MET A 30 -4.63 6.95 0.46
CA MET A 30 -3.82 7.75 1.38
C MET A 30 -3.19 8.93 0.66
N SER A 31 -2.75 9.94 1.42
CA SER A 31 -1.82 10.92 0.90
C SER A 31 -0.51 10.22 0.46
N MET A 32 0.27 10.86 -0.41
CA MET A 32 1.55 10.28 -0.82
C MET A 32 2.51 10.12 0.36
N GLU A 33 2.48 11.05 1.32
CA GLU A 33 3.32 11.01 2.52
C GLU A 33 2.92 9.88 3.46
N ASP A 34 1.63 9.73 3.76
CA ASP A 34 1.12 8.65 4.60
C ASP A 34 1.37 7.27 3.97
N SER A 35 1.18 7.17 2.65
CA SER A 35 1.45 5.93 1.92
C SER A 35 2.93 5.54 2.00
N LEU A 36 3.84 6.50 1.90
CA LEU A 36 5.27 6.26 2.03
C LEU A 36 5.64 5.88 3.47
N TRP A 37 5.07 6.59 4.45
CA TRP A 37 5.26 6.27 5.86
C TRP A 37 4.85 4.83 6.14
N LEU A 38 3.65 4.42 5.71
CA LEU A 38 3.14 3.06 5.92
C LEU A 38 3.96 2.01 5.15
N PHE A 39 4.35 2.28 3.91
CA PHE A 39 5.13 1.36 3.07
C PHE A 39 6.44 0.91 3.75
N ARG A 40 7.09 1.79 4.50
CA ARG A 40 8.33 1.48 5.25
C ARG A 40 8.16 0.41 6.34
N TRP A 41 6.93 0.12 6.74
CA TRP A 41 6.61 -0.93 7.72
C TRP A 41 6.16 -2.25 7.08
N THR A 42 6.14 -2.31 5.75
CA THR A 42 5.66 -3.51 5.05
C THR A 42 6.71 -4.61 4.98
N THR A 43 6.24 -5.86 5.02
CA THR A 43 6.98 -7.05 4.63
C THR A 43 6.55 -7.54 3.24
N PRO A 44 7.49 -8.08 2.44
CA PRO A 44 8.95 -8.02 2.65
C PRO A 44 9.46 -6.57 2.63
N ALA A 45 10.54 -6.31 3.36
CA ALA A 45 11.17 -4.99 3.35
C ALA A 45 11.65 -4.67 1.94
N PHE A 46 11.49 -3.40 1.54
CA PHE A 46 11.88 -2.92 0.22
C PHE A 46 13.11 -2.03 0.34
N TYR A 47 14.24 -2.49 -0.20
CA TYR A 47 15.51 -1.78 -0.18
C TYR A 47 15.78 -1.21 -1.58
N LEU A 48 15.77 0.12 -1.70
CA LEU A 48 15.95 0.81 -2.99
C LEU A 48 17.32 0.48 -3.62
N GLU A 49 18.33 0.26 -2.79
CA GLU A 49 19.68 -0.13 -3.17
C GLU A 49 19.77 -1.53 -3.81
N GLU A 50 18.76 -2.39 -3.62
CA GLU A 50 18.71 -3.73 -4.20
C GLU A 50 17.98 -3.77 -5.56
N VAL A 51 17.27 -2.69 -5.91
CA VAL A 51 16.49 -2.58 -7.15
C VAL A 51 17.39 -2.17 -8.31
N ASN A 52 17.86 -3.17 -9.07
CA ASN A 52 18.76 -2.96 -10.20
C ASN A 52 18.05 -2.84 -11.56
N ASP A 53 16.77 -3.19 -11.63
CA ASP A 53 15.95 -3.12 -12.85
C ASP A 53 14.45 -2.94 -12.52
N PRO A 54 13.60 -2.57 -13.50
CA PRO A 54 12.16 -2.40 -13.32
C PRO A 54 11.40 -3.60 -12.73
N GLY A 55 11.91 -4.82 -12.89
CA GLY A 55 11.35 -6.03 -12.29
C GLY A 55 11.52 -6.09 -10.76
N GLY A 56 12.52 -5.41 -10.20
CA GLY A 56 12.78 -5.35 -8.75
C GLY A 56 11.82 -4.45 -7.96
N TRP A 57 10.93 -3.71 -8.63
CA TRP A 57 9.98 -2.81 -7.98
C TRP A 57 8.86 -3.54 -7.24
N GLU A 58 8.66 -4.82 -7.57
CA GLU A 58 7.73 -5.70 -6.88
C GLU A 58 8.51 -6.80 -6.16
N VAL A 59 8.47 -6.77 -4.83
CA VAL A 59 9.02 -7.86 -4.00
C VAL A 59 7.85 -8.68 -3.46
N ARG A 60 7.76 -9.94 -3.89
CA ARG A 60 6.72 -10.90 -3.45
C ARG A 60 7.28 -11.82 -2.36
N GLY A 61 6.47 -12.16 -1.36
CA GLY A 61 6.86 -13.01 -0.23
C GLY A 61 5.70 -13.21 0.76
N ASN A 62 5.99 -13.54 2.02
CA ASN A 62 5.00 -13.44 3.11
C ASN A 62 4.67 -11.96 3.29
N GLY A 63 3.63 -11.49 2.58
CA GLY A 63 3.19 -10.11 2.59
C GLY A 63 2.86 -9.61 3.99
N THR A 64 2.69 -8.30 4.11
CA THR A 64 2.32 -7.68 5.38
C THR A 64 0.94 -8.16 5.81
N ARG A 65 0.84 -8.81 6.98
CA ARG A 65 -0.45 -9.17 7.55
C ARG A 65 -1.18 -7.90 7.95
N VAL A 66 -2.42 -7.76 7.48
CA VAL A 66 -3.32 -6.68 7.83
C VAL A 66 -4.58 -7.32 8.40
N ASP A 67 -4.86 -7.07 9.68
CA ASP A 67 -6.07 -7.53 10.34
C ASP A 67 -7.13 -6.43 10.27
N VAL A 68 -8.27 -6.72 9.67
CA VAL A 68 -9.43 -5.82 9.68
C VAL A 68 -10.27 -6.16 10.91
N VAL A 69 -10.34 -5.23 11.86
CA VAL A 69 -11.10 -5.40 13.10
C VAL A 69 -12.38 -4.59 12.99
N GLU A 70 -13.52 -5.27 13.10
CA GLU A 70 -14.82 -4.61 13.22
C GLU A 70 -15.02 -4.17 14.68
N SER A 71 -15.52 -2.94 14.87
CA SER A 71 -15.83 -2.35 16.18
C SER A 71 -17.27 -2.57 16.60
#